data_AF-A0A7W3VVU1-F1
#
_entry.id   AF-A0A7W3VVU1-F1
#
_cell.length_a   1.000
_cell.length_b   1.000
_cell.length_c   1.000
_cell.angle_alpha   90.00
_cell.angle_beta   90.00
_cell.angle_gamma   90.00
#
_symmetry.space_group_name_H-M   'P 1'
#
loop_
_entity.id
_entity.type
_entity.pdbx_description
1 polymer ?
#
loop_
_entity_poly.entity_id
_entity_poly.type
_entity_poly.pdbx_seq_one_letter_code
_entity_poly.pdbx_strand_id
1 'polypeptide(L)'
;MKNTILPVHAVTGLQAVGWRKPRPGETGAQPIWPIAGGSSDNDDSGDDGDDDDAGDGDDDDDAGGDGKDDTDKDEEPDWKAKFEAQKRINRTLERRSKKDKAALDQLRGGKQPAKTDGKDDEPDPEKIRADARAEAQAEALRGRVLDKIEAKASKFADPEDAVAILMKNKDADEFIDDGKIDVEAIKDALEELAEKKPHLLAQGKRFQGGADGGARQSKPGRPKDLSEALARHYSGK
;
A
#
# COMPACT_ATOMS: atom_id res chain seq x y z
N MET A 1 -4.38 43.92 27.79
CA MET A 1 -4.60 42.67 27.04
C MET A 1 -3.60 41.66 27.58
N LYS A 2 -4.03 40.59 28.26
CA LYS A 2 -3.10 39.61 28.86
C LYS A 2 -2.67 38.67 27.74
N ASN A 3 -1.37 38.60 27.44
CA ASN A 3 -0.83 37.75 26.38
C ASN A 3 -1.22 36.29 26.63
N THR A 4 -2.08 35.75 25.78
CA THR A 4 -2.58 34.36 25.79
C THR A 4 -1.63 33.41 25.05
N ILE A 5 -0.32 33.64 25.16
CA ILE A 5 0.68 32.78 24.52
C ILE A 5 0.89 31.58 25.43
N LEU A 6 0.53 30.39 24.93
CA LEU A 6 0.67 29.12 25.63
C LEU A 6 2.14 28.67 25.59
N PRO A 7 2.71 28.17 26.71
CA PRO A 7 4.10 27.74 26.77
C PRO A 7 4.35 26.50 25.89
N VAL A 8 5.60 26.31 25.47
CA VAL A 8 6.07 25.13 24.74
C VAL A 8 6.85 24.22 25.70
N HIS A 9 6.60 22.91 25.64
CA HIS A 9 7.22 21.95 26.54
C HIS A 9 8.71 21.82 26.21
N ALA A 10 9.58 21.95 27.21
CA ALA A 10 11.04 21.96 27.01
C ALA A 10 11.57 20.65 26.37
N VAL A 11 10.99 19.51 26.72
CA VAL A 11 11.41 18.19 26.22
C VAL A 11 10.72 17.80 24.91
N THR A 12 9.40 17.90 24.81
CA THR A 12 8.64 17.40 23.65
C THR A 12 8.46 18.44 22.55
N GLY A 13 8.75 19.72 22.80
CA GLY A 13 8.51 20.79 21.83
C GLY A 13 7.02 21.05 21.55
N LEU A 14 6.10 20.38 22.26
CA LEU A 14 4.67 20.53 22.06
C LEU A 14 4.15 21.79 22.75
N GLN A 15 3.26 22.53 22.08
CA GLN A 15 2.58 23.67 22.67
C GLN A 15 1.51 23.20 23.66
N ALA A 16 1.40 23.86 24.81
CA ALA A 16 0.34 23.57 25.77
C ALA A 16 -1.03 23.82 25.14
N VAL A 17 -2.01 22.98 25.47
CA VAL A 17 -3.40 23.08 24.99
C VAL A 17 -4.18 24.15 25.77
N GLY A 18 -3.77 24.43 27.00
CA GLY A 18 -4.45 25.41 27.85
C GLY A 18 -3.82 25.51 29.24
N TRP A 19 -4.54 26.19 30.13
CA TRP A 19 -4.16 26.35 31.54
C TRP A 19 -5.13 25.59 32.45
N ARG A 20 -4.62 24.82 33.42
CA ARG A 20 -5.39 24.20 34.50
C ARG A 20 -5.24 24.96 35.81
N LYS A 21 -6.22 24.81 36.69
CA LYS A 21 -6.14 25.31 38.08
C LYS A 21 -5.06 24.52 38.85
N PRO A 22 -4.32 25.19 39.76
CA PRO A 22 -3.33 24.52 40.60
C PRO A 22 -3.97 23.43 41.45
N ARG A 23 -3.27 22.31 41.60
CA ARG A 23 -3.59 21.30 42.61
C ARG A 23 -3.04 21.72 43.98
N PRO A 24 -3.51 21.13 45.08
CA PRO A 24 -2.92 21.36 46.40
C PRO A 24 -1.39 21.11 46.35
N GLY A 25 -0.59 22.13 46.68
CA GLY A 25 0.87 22.10 46.60
C GLY A 25 1.49 22.74 45.36
N GLU A 26 0.71 23.09 44.33
CA GLU A 26 1.17 23.84 43.16
C GLU A 26 0.83 25.33 43.28
N THR A 27 1.71 26.21 42.79
CA THR A 27 1.45 27.65 42.73
C THR A 27 1.16 28.09 41.29
N GLY A 28 0.13 28.92 41.12
CA GLY A 28 -0.24 29.50 39.82
C GLY A 28 -1.01 28.56 38.88
N ALA A 29 -1.44 29.09 37.73
CA ALA A 29 -2.05 28.29 36.68
C ALA A 29 -0.99 27.42 36.00
N GLN A 30 -1.27 26.13 35.85
CA GLN A 30 -0.33 25.16 35.28
C GLN A 30 -0.69 24.87 33.82
N PRO A 31 0.27 24.67 32.90
CA PRO A 31 -0.04 24.32 31.52
C PRO A 31 -0.58 22.88 31.40
N ILE A 32 -1.49 22.65 30.44
CA ILE A 32 -1.99 21.34 30.05
C ILE A 32 -1.19 20.89 28.83
N TRP A 33 -0.41 19.83 28.98
CA TRP A 33 0.38 19.26 27.89
C TRP A 33 -0.40 18.17 27.14
N PRO A 34 -0.34 18.13 25.80
CA PRO A 34 -0.86 17.00 25.06
C PRO A 34 -0.03 15.74 25.38
N ILE A 35 -0.72 14.63 25.58
CA ILE A 35 -0.12 13.33 25.92
C ILE A 35 0.36 12.71 24.60
N ALA A 36 1.67 12.64 24.39
CA ALA A 36 2.26 11.97 23.24
C ALA A 36 2.40 10.47 23.57
N GLY A 37 1.50 9.64 23.04
CA GLY A 37 1.62 8.18 23.07
C GLY A 37 0.97 7.50 24.26
N GLY A 38 -0.27 7.04 24.08
CA GLY A 38 -0.79 5.89 24.82
C GLY A 38 -0.24 4.62 24.17
N SER A 39 0.84 4.07 24.74
CA SER A 39 1.22 2.67 24.52
C SER A 39 0.05 1.81 25.00
N SER A 40 -0.49 0.95 24.16
CA SER A 40 -1.43 -0.10 24.57
C SER A 40 -0.76 -0.93 25.66
N ASP A 41 -1.40 -1.00 26.82
CA ASP A 41 -1.15 -2.00 27.85
C ASP A 41 -1.20 -3.39 27.20
N ASN A 42 -0.07 -4.10 27.18
CA ASN A 42 -0.04 -5.54 26.91
C ASN A 42 0.38 -6.19 28.22
N ASP A 43 -0.63 -6.65 28.95
CA ASP A 43 -0.50 -7.37 30.20
C ASP A 43 0.31 -8.66 30.03
N ASP A 44 1.34 -8.74 30.86
CA ASP A 44 1.87 -9.91 31.56
C ASP A 44 1.18 -11.27 31.31
N SER A 45 1.93 -12.21 30.71
CA SER A 45 1.83 -13.64 30.97
C SER A 45 3.19 -14.26 30.66
N GLY A 46 3.95 -14.58 31.70
CA GLY A 46 5.20 -15.31 31.61
C GLY A 46 5.00 -16.77 31.19
N ASP A 47 6.04 -17.33 30.58
CA ASP A 47 6.28 -18.77 30.57
C ASP A 47 7.79 -18.98 30.44
N ASP A 48 8.36 -19.59 31.48
CA ASP A 48 9.73 -20.06 31.61
C ASP A 48 9.97 -21.26 30.66
N GLY A 49 11.12 -21.28 30.01
CA GLY A 49 11.56 -22.40 29.16
C GLY A 49 13.07 -22.37 28.99
N ASP A 50 13.75 -22.93 29.98
CA ASP A 50 15.19 -23.20 30.06
C ASP A 50 15.63 -24.31 29.09
N ASP A 51 16.95 -24.51 29.02
CA ASP A 51 17.73 -25.62 28.45
C ASP A 51 18.15 -25.59 26.95
N ASP A 52 19.46 -25.32 26.79
CA ASP A 52 20.49 -26.16 26.15
C ASP A 52 20.28 -26.72 24.73
N ASP A 53 21.24 -26.47 23.83
CA ASP A 53 22.29 -27.47 23.54
C ASP A 53 23.24 -26.96 22.45
N ALA A 54 24.53 -27.18 22.69
CA ALA A 54 25.61 -26.95 21.76
C ALA A 54 25.80 -28.19 20.88
N GLY A 55 25.79 -28.03 19.55
CA GLY A 55 25.96 -29.14 18.62
C GLY A 55 26.79 -28.73 17.40
N ASP A 56 28.09 -28.64 17.61
CA ASP A 56 29.14 -28.80 16.60
C ASP A 56 29.09 -30.22 16.02
N GLY A 57 29.28 -30.39 14.71
CA GLY A 57 29.11 -31.69 14.06
C GLY A 57 29.19 -31.64 12.53
N ASP A 58 30.42 -31.52 12.09
CA ASP A 58 31.03 -31.60 10.76
C ASP A 58 30.60 -32.75 9.83
N ASP A 59 31.16 -32.65 8.61
CA ASP A 59 31.42 -33.71 7.62
C ASP A 59 30.25 -34.21 6.76
N ASP A 60 30.44 -34.53 5.49
CA ASP A 60 31.38 -34.19 4.41
C ASP A 60 30.79 -34.91 3.18
N ASP A 61 31.19 -34.53 1.97
CA ASP A 61 31.32 -35.39 0.77
C ASP A 61 31.15 -34.57 -0.52
N ASP A 62 32.30 -34.02 -0.92
CA ASP A 62 33.01 -34.43 -2.14
C ASP A 62 32.17 -34.70 -3.41
N ALA A 63 32.39 -33.86 -4.43
CA ALA A 63 32.97 -34.30 -5.70
C ALA A 63 32.97 -33.16 -6.73
N GLY A 64 34.17 -32.78 -7.17
CA GLY A 64 34.36 -32.02 -8.39
C GLY A 64 33.91 -32.80 -9.62
N GLY A 65 33.45 -32.07 -10.64
CA GLY A 65 33.08 -32.63 -11.94
C GLY A 65 33.07 -31.56 -13.02
N ASP A 66 34.27 -31.20 -13.49
CA ASP A 66 34.47 -30.54 -14.78
C ASP A 66 33.98 -31.50 -15.87
N GLY A 67 32.91 -31.11 -16.56
CA GLY A 67 32.23 -31.93 -17.55
C GLY A 67 31.45 -31.04 -18.50
N LYS A 68 32.17 -30.45 -19.47
CA LYS A 68 31.60 -29.95 -20.72
C LYS A 68 30.74 -31.04 -21.35
N ASP A 69 29.46 -30.75 -21.60
CA ASP A 69 28.83 -31.17 -22.84
C ASP A 69 27.79 -30.14 -23.27
N ASP A 70 27.92 -29.79 -24.53
CA ASP A 70 27.31 -28.67 -25.22
C ASP A 70 25.80 -28.87 -25.42
N THR A 71 25.02 -27.85 -25.08
CA THR A 71 23.91 -27.46 -25.94
C THR A 71 23.88 -25.94 -25.97
N ASP A 72 24.85 -25.39 -26.69
CA ASP A 72 24.82 -24.02 -27.20
C ASP A 72 23.52 -23.81 -27.98
N LYS A 73 22.60 -23.08 -27.35
CA LYS A 73 21.74 -22.15 -28.05
C LYS A 73 22.18 -20.78 -27.58
N ASP A 74 23.04 -20.17 -28.38
CA ASP A 74 23.36 -18.76 -28.33
C ASP A 74 22.06 -17.94 -28.39
N GLU A 75 21.46 -17.68 -27.22
CA GLU A 75 20.53 -16.57 -27.08
C GLU A 75 21.39 -15.31 -27.08
N GLU A 76 21.64 -14.80 -28.29
CA GLU A 76 22.21 -13.47 -28.48
C GLU A 76 21.54 -12.51 -27.49
N PRO A 77 22.29 -11.80 -26.63
CA PRO A 77 21.68 -10.86 -25.72
C PRO A 77 20.89 -9.87 -26.57
N ASP A 78 19.57 -9.81 -26.34
CA ASP A 78 18.70 -8.89 -27.06
C ASP A 78 19.09 -7.45 -26.66
N TRP A 79 20.10 -6.93 -27.36
CA TRP A 79 20.66 -5.61 -27.18
C TRP A 79 19.59 -4.54 -27.38
N LYS A 80 18.53 -4.87 -28.14
CA LYS A 80 17.40 -3.99 -28.39
C LYS A 80 16.51 -3.90 -27.15
N ALA A 81 16.17 -5.04 -26.53
CA ALA A 81 15.46 -5.05 -25.24
C ALA A 81 16.25 -4.37 -24.12
N LYS A 82 17.57 -4.62 -24.03
CA LYS A 82 18.44 -3.93 -23.05
C LYS A 82 18.53 -2.43 -23.29
N PHE A 83 18.63 -1.99 -24.55
CA PHE A 83 18.66 -0.58 -24.90
C PHE A 83 17.33 0.13 -24.59
N GLU A 84 16.20 -0.52 -24.85
CA GLU A 84 14.89 0.00 -24.49
C GLU A 84 14.72 0.08 -22.96
N ALA A 85 15.11 -0.96 -22.22
CA ALA A 85 15.10 -0.95 -20.77
C ALA A 85 15.96 0.19 -20.20
N GLN A 86 17.15 0.41 -20.76
CA GLN A 86 18.04 1.47 -20.33
C GLN A 86 17.52 2.87 -20.69
N LYS A 87 16.86 3.03 -21.85
CA LYS A 87 16.17 4.27 -22.22
C LYS A 87 15.01 4.57 -21.26
N ARG A 88 14.29 3.55 -20.80
CA ARG A 88 13.24 3.67 -19.77
C ARG A 88 13.82 4.11 -18.43
N ILE A 89 14.91 3.48 -17.98
CA ILE A 89 15.63 3.87 -16.75
C ILE A 89 16.12 5.31 -16.83
N ASN A 90 16.69 5.73 -17.96
CA ASN A 90 17.15 7.10 -18.13
C ASN A 90 15.98 8.10 -18.09
N ARG A 91 14.85 7.78 -18.72
CA ARG A 91 13.65 8.64 -18.68
C ARG A 91 13.08 8.77 -17.26
N THR A 92 13.07 7.70 -16.47
CA THR A 92 12.59 7.75 -15.08
C THR A 92 13.56 8.52 -14.18
N LEU A 93 14.88 8.36 -14.37
CA LEU A 93 15.91 9.12 -13.66
C LEU A 93 15.87 10.62 -14.01
N GLU A 94 15.69 10.97 -15.29
CA GLU A 94 15.53 12.36 -15.72
C GLU A 94 14.27 13.00 -15.12
N ARG A 95 13.15 12.26 -15.09
CA ARG A 95 11.91 12.70 -14.44
C ARG A 95 12.11 12.95 -12.95
N ARG A 96 12.76 12.03 -12.23
CA ARG A 96 13.11 12.20 -10.80
C ARG A 96 14.02 13.41 -10.58
N SER A 97 15.09 13.52 -11.36
CA SER A 97 16.01 14.67 -11.27
C SER A 97 15.32 16.01 -11.54
N LYS A 98 14.38 16.07 -12.49
CA LYS A 98 13.61 17.29 -12.78
C LYS A 98 12.66 17.65 -11.63
N LYS A 99 11.98 16.66 -11.03
CA LYS A 99 11.13 16.85 -9.85
C LYS A 99 11.94 17.31 -8.63
N ASP A 100 13.08 16.68 -8.37
CA ASP A 100 13.97 17.04 -7.26
C ASP A 100 14.53 18.47 -7.42
N LYS A 101 14.93 18.83 -8.65
CA LYS A 101 15.37 20.20 -8.96
C LYS A 101 14.24 21.22 -8.77
N ALA A 102 13.03 20.91 -9.20
CA ALA A 102 11.87 21.79 -9.01
C ALA A 102 11.52 21.94 -7.52
N ALA A 103 11.59 20.86 -6.73
CA ALA A 103 11.36 20.89 -5.29
C ALA A 103 12.44 21.72 -4.56
N LEU A 104 13.71 21.56 -4.95
CA LEU A 104 14.82 22.37 -4.44
C LEU A 104 14.66 23.84 -4.79
N ASP A 105 14.20 24.16 -6.00
CA ASP A 105 13.99 25.54 -6.43
C ASP A 105 12.79 26.18 -5.70
N GLN A 106 11.73 25.44 -5.43
CA GLN A 106 10.61 25.90 -4.58
C GLN A 106 11.05 26.15 -3.14
N LEU A 107 11.85 25.25 -2.55
CA LEU A 107 12.42 25.41 -1.21
C LEU A 107 13.40 26.58 -1.13
N ARG A 108 14.12 26.87 -2.23
CA ARG A 108 15.07 27.97 -2.33
C ARG A 108 14.36 29.31 -2.59
N GLY A 109 13.31 29.31 -3.39
CA GLY A 109 12.43 30.46 -3.65
C GLY A 109 11.66 30.91 -2.40
N GLY A 110 11.23 29.96 -1.56
CA GLY A 110 10.61 30.26 -0.25
C GLY A 110 11.60 30.70 0.84
N LYS A 111 12.92 30.55 0.64
CA LYS A 111 13.97 30.92 1.60
C LYS A 111 14.74 32.19 1.23
N GLN A 112 14.36 32.92 0.18
CA GLN A 112 14.85 34.29 0.03
C GLN A 112 14.09 35.18 1.02
N PRO A 113 14.75 35.81 2.01
CA PRO A 113 14.07 36.73 2.91
C PRO A 113 13.68 37.97 2.11
N ALA A 114 12.44 38.01 1.64
CA ALA A 114 11.80 39.23 1.23
C ALA A 114 11.78 40.15 2.46
N LYS A 115 12.73 41.09 2.49
CA LYS A 115 12.61 42.30 3.30
C LYS A 115 11.46 43.10 2.69
N THR A 116 10.25 42.81 3.13
CA THR A 116 9.10 43.68 2.91
C THR A 116 8.53 44.00 4.29
N ASP A 117 8.73 45.26 4.65
CA ASP A 117 8.20 45.92 5.83
C ASP A 117 6.71 45.61 6.04
N GLY A 118 6.33 45.46 7.31
CA GLY A 118 5.03 45.01 7.73
C GLY A 118 3.86 45.78 7.12
N LYS A 119 2.94 45.03 6.51
CA LYS A 119 1.49 45.20 6.59
C LYS A 119 0.82 43.99 5.95
N ASP A 120 -0.10 43.41 6.72
CA ASP A 120 -1.16 42.48 6.30
C ASP A 120 -0.72 41.07 5.85
N ASP A 121 -0.44 40.22 6.85
CA ASP A 121 -0.53 38.75 6.77
C ASP A 121 -2.00 38.30 6.67
N GLU A 122 -2.73 38.83 5.69
CA GLU A 122 -4.03 38.27 5.30
C GLU A 122 -3.78 37.43 4.05
N PRO A 123 -4.06 36.11 4.08
CA PRO A 123 -3.78 35.26 2.94
C PRO A 123 -4.62 35.74 1.77
N ASP A 124 -3.93 36.19 0.73
CA ASP A 124 -4.52 36.72 -0.50
C ASP A 124 -5.62 35.76 -1.00
N PRO A 125 -6.90 36.16 -1.02
CA PRO A 125 -8.03 35.27 -1.30
C PRO A 125 -7.96 34.68 -2.72
N GLU A 126 -7.21 35.29 -3.62
CA GLU A 126 -6.96 34.75 -4.95
C GLU A 126 -6.01 33.55 -4.92
N LYS A 127 -4.99 33.55 -4.03
CA LYS A 127 -4.08 32.41 -3.84
C LYS A 127 -4.80 31.22 -3.23
N ILE A 128 -5.63 31.45 -2.21
CA ILE A 128 -6.46 30.38 -1.61
C ILE A 128 -7.39 29.74 -2.65
N ARG A 129 -8.01 30.54 -3.52
CA ARG A 129 -8.88 30.01 -4.59
C ARG A 129 -8.09 29.28 -5.68
N ALA A 130 -6.87 29.73 -6.00
CA ALA A 130 -6.00 29.07 -6.95
C ALA A 130 -5.51 27.72 -6.41
N ASP A 131 -5.12 27.67 -5.14
CA ASP A 131 -4.67 26.46 -4.46
C ASP A 131 -5.81 25.44 -4.35
N ALA A 132 -7.01 25.86 -3.95
CA ALA A 132 -8.19 24.99 -3.92
C ALA A 132 -8.57 24.44 -5.31
N ARG A 133 -8.41 25.23 -6.37
CA ARG A 133 -8.64 24.77 -7.75
C ARG A 133 -7.57 23.79 -8.20
N ALA A 134 -6.31 24.03 -7.84
CA ALA A 134 -5.21 23.13 -8.18
C ALA A 134 -5.35 21.79 -7.45
N GLU A 135 -5.75 21.81 -6.18
CA GLU A 135 -6.02 20.61 -5.38
C GLU A 135 -7.20 19.81 -5.94
N ALA A 136 -8.31 20.48 -6.28
CA ALA A 136 -9.45 19.81 -6.92
C ALA A 136 -9.11 19.22 -8.29
N GLN A 137 -8.24 19.88 -9.07
CA GLN A 137 -7.76 19.33 -10.34
C GLN A 137 -6.83 18.14 -10.13
N ALA A 138 -5.96 18.19 -9.12
CA ALA A 138 -5.08 17.08 -8.77
C ALA A 138 -5.89 15.86 -8.33
N GLU A 139 -6.90 16.04 -7.49
CA GLU A 139 -7.80 14.96 -7.05
C GLU A 139 -8.57 14.36 -8.21
N ALA A 140 -9.12 15.19 -9.10
CA ALA A 140 -9.80 14.71 -10.32
C ALA A 140 -8.86 13.93 -11.25
N LEU A 141 -7.59 14.35 -11.37
CA LEU A 141 -6.59 13.63 -12.16
C LEU A 141 -6.24 12.29 -11.52
N ARG A 142 -6.06 12.24 -10.20
CA ARG A 142 -5.81 10.99 -9.45
C ARG A 142 -6.95 9.99 -9.63
N GLY A 143 -8.21 10.44 -9.52
CA GLY A 143 -9.37 9.59 -9.80
C GLY A 143 -9.33 9.01 -11.22
N ARG A 144 -9.05 9.84 -12.23
CA ARG A 144 -8.92 9.37 -13.62
C ARG A 144 -7.74 8.41 -13.84
N VAL A 145 -6.67 8.52 -13.06
CA VAL A 145 -5.55 7.57 -13.10
C VAL A 145 -6.04 6.20 -12.63
N LEU A 146 -6.78 6.13 -11.52
CA LEU A 146 -7.34 4.87 -11.00
C LEU A 146 -8.26 4.20 -12.02
N ASP A 147 -9.22 4.94 -12.59
CA ASP A 147 -10.13 4.44 -13.62
C ASP A 147 -9.36 3.85 -14.81
N LYS A 148 -8.24 4.47 -15.18
CA LYS A 148 -7.43 4.07 -16.32
C LYS A 148 -6.57 2.85 -16.02
N ILE A 149 -6.09 2.72 -14.78
CA ILE A 149 -5.39 1.52 -14.32
C ILE A 149 -6.36 0.34 -14.30
N GLU A 150 -7.55 0.52 -13.74
CA GLU A 150 -8.60 -0.51 -13.71
C GLU A 150 -8.97 -0.97 -15.13
N ALA A 151 -9.21 -0.02 -16.05
CA ALA A 151 -9.50 -0.32 -17.45
C ALA A 151 -8.36 -1.09 -18.15
N LYS A 152 -7.10 -0.89 -17.74
CA LYS A 152 -5.94 -1.62 -18.29
C LYS A 152 -5.66 -2.93 -17.56
N ALA A 153 -6.15 -3.09 -16.34
CA ALA A 153 -6.01 -4.29 -15.53
C ALA A 153 -6.95 -5.44 -15.96
N SER A 154 -7.63 -5.34 -17.10
CA SER A 154 -8.47 -6.42 -17.68
C SER A 154 -7.80 -7.80 -17.84
N LYS A 155 -6.46 -7.88 -17.79
CA LYS A 155 -5.71 -9.15 -17.84
C LYS A 155 -5.62 -9.84 -16.47
N PHE A 156 -5.92 -9.12 -15.39
CA PHE A 156 -5.91 -9.63 -14.03
C PHE A 156 -7.24 -10.33 -13.72
N ALA A 157 -7.21 -11.27 -12.77
CA ALA A 157 -8.40 -11.96 -12.29
C ALA A 157 -9.38 -10.94 -11.65
N ASP A 158 -8.83 -10.05 -10.83
CA ASP A 158 -9.55 -8.98 -10.14
C ASP A 158 -8.86 -7.62 -10.43
N PRO A 159 -9.46 -6.75 -11.26
CA PRO A 159 -8.92 -5.44 -11.59
C PRO A 159 -8.72 -4.53 -10.37
N GLU A 160 -9.65 -4.56 -9.42
CA GLU A 160 -9.58 -3.76 -8.17
C GLU A 160 -8.37 -4.14 -7.32
N ASP A 161 -8.06 -5.45 -7.22
CA ASP A 161 -6.93 -5.94 -6.43
C ASP A 161 -5.59 -5.56 -7.07
N ALA A 162 -5.53 -5.58 -8.40
CA ALA A 162 -4.38 -5.06 -9.15
C ALA A 162 -4.16 -3.55 -8.89
N VAL A 163 -5.24 -2.75 -8.85
CA VAL A 163 -5.16 -1.32 -8.51
C VAL A 163 -4.67 -1.14 -7.08
N ALA A 164 -5.24 -1.86 -6.10
CA ALA A 164 -4.88 -1.73 -4.70
C ALA A 164 -3.40 -2.07 -4.44
N ILE A 165 -2.90 -3.14 -5.05
CA ILE A 165 -1.50 -3.57 -4.89
C ILE A 165 -0.55 -2.59 -5.58
N LEU A 166 -0.94 -2.02 -6.72
CA LEU A 166 -0.13 -1.05 -7.45
C LEU A 166 -0.07 0.29 -6.71
N MET A 167 -1.19 0.76 -6.16
CA MET A 167 -1.27 1.97 -5.34
C MET A 167 -0.59 1.84 -3.97
N LYS A 168 -0.40 0.62 -3.45
CA LYS A 168 0.40 0.38 -2.24
C LYS A 168 1.90 0.60 -2.48
N ASN A 169 2.36 0.42 -3.72
CA ASN A 169 3.78 0.45 -4.07
C ASN A 169 4.20 1.70 -4.86
N LYS A 170 3.26 2.37 -5.54
CA LYS A 170 3.50 3.54 -6.39
C LYS A 170 2.39 4.56 -6.17
N ASP A 171 2.73 5.84 -6.14
CA ASP A 171 1.74 6.91 -5.97
C ASP A 171 1.00 7.22 -7.29
N ALA A 172 -0.27 7.64 -7.20
CA ALA A 172 -1.05 8.06 -8.37
C ALA A 172 -0.38 9.18 -9.17
N ASP A 173 0.40 10.04 -8.48
CA ASP A 173 1.13 11.16 -9.08
C ASP A 173 2.35 10.73 -9.91
N GLU A 174 2.80 9.47 -9.79
CA GLU A 174 3.84 8.91 -10.66
C GLU A 174 3.33 8.64 -12.07
N PHE A 175 2.02 8.47 -12.24
CA PHE A 175 1.35 8.24 -13.52
C PHE A 175 0.83 9.53 -14.14
N ILE A 176 1.15 10.69 -13.57
CA ILE A 176 0.77 12.00 -14.10
C ILE A 176 2.05 12.71 -14.59
N ASP A 177 2.10 13.02 -15.89
CA ASP A 177 3.17 13.76 -16.54
C ASP A 177 2.60 15.01 -17.23
N ASP A 178 3.08 16.19 -16.84
CA ASP A 178 2.63 17.50 -17.33
C ASP A 178 1.08 17.66 -17.34
N GLY A 179 0.41 17.19 -16.27
CA GLY A 179 -1.06 17.27 -16.13
C GLY A 179 -1.83 16.29 -17.02
N LYS A 180 -1.15 15.33 -17.64
CA LYS A 180 -1.73 14.25 -18.45
C LYS A 180 -1.40 12.89 -17.84
N ILE A 181 -2.30 11.94 -18.06
CA ILE A 181 -2.11 10.57 -17.57
C ILE A 181 -1.14 9.83 -18.49
N ASP A 182 -0.03 9.36 -17.93
CA ASP A 182 0.97 8.55 -18.60
C ASP A 182 0.49 7.09 -18.71
N VAL A 183 -0.10 6.77 -19.87
CA VAL A 183 -0.65 5.44 -20.14
C VAL A 183 0.43 4.39 -20.34
N GLU A 184 1.64 4.79 -20.76
CA GLU A 184 2.76 3.87 -20.94
C GLU A 184 3.27 3.43 -19.56
N ALA A 185 3.47 4.38 -18.65
CA ALA A 185 3.88 4.08 -17.27
C ALA A 185 2.90 3.15 -16.54
N ILE A 186 1.59 3.33 -16.77
CA ILE A 186 0.55 2.45 -16.21
C ILE A 186 0.69 1.02 -16.75
N LYS A 187 0.89 0.86 -18.06
CA LYS A 187 1.04 -0.47 -18.68
C LYS A 187 2.28 -1.17 -18.15
N ASP A 188 3.41 -0.47 -18.12
CA ASP A 188 4.68 -1.01 -17.64
C ASP A 188 4.56 -1.46 -16.18
N ALA A 189 3.90 -0.66 -15.34
CA ALA A 189 3.69 -1.02 -13.94
C ALA A 189 2.76 -2.23 -13.76
N LEU A 190 1.75 -2.38 -14.61
CA LEU A 190 0.88 -3.57 -14.64
C LEU A 190 1.63 -4.81 -15.16
N GLU A 191 2.50 -4.67 -16.15
CA GLU A 191 3.34 -5.79 -16.64
C GLU A 191 4.35 -6.24 -15.57
N GLU A 192 5.01 -5.30 -14.90
CA GLU A 192 5.88 -5.59 -13.76
C GLU A 192 5.13 -6.28 -12.61
N LEU A 193 3.88 -5.86 -12.35
CA LEU A 193 3.02 -6.49 -11.35
C LEU A 193 2.65 -7.93 -11.74
N ALA A 194 2.34 -8.15 -13.02
CA ALA A 194 2.02 -9.47 -13.56
C ALA A 194 3.21 -10.45 -13.45
N GLU A 195 4.43 -9.97 -13.70
CA GLU A 195 5.66 -10.77 -13.55
C GLU A 195 5.94 -11.12 -12.08
N LYS A 196 5.82 -10.15 -11.16
CA LYS A 196 6.08 -10.38 -9.73
C LYS A 196 5.00 -11.22 -9.06
N LYS A 197 3.75 -11.08 -9.50
CA LYS A 197 2.58 -11.73 -8.91
C LYS A 197 1.73 -12.41 -9.98
N PRO A 198 2.22 -13.52 -10.55
CA PRO A 198 1.52 -14.23 -11.63
C PRO A 198 0.18 -14.83 -11.20
N HIS A 199 -0.02 -15.03 -9.89
CA HIS A 199 -1.30 -15.51 -9.33
C HIS A 199 -2.44 -14.49 -9.45
N LEU A 200 -2.13 -13.20 -9.63
CA LEU A 200 -3.13 -12.16 -9.84
C LEU A 200 -3.66 -12.14 -11.28
N LEU A 201 -2.95 -12.77 -12.21
CA LEU A 201 -3.42 -12.88 -13.59
C LEU A 201 -4.63 -13.79 -13.67
N ALA A 202 -5.55 -13.48 -14.57
CA ALA A 202 -6.71 -14.32 -14.82
C ALA A 202 -6.26 -15.69 -15.35
N GLN A 203 -6.11 -16.67 -14.46
CA GLN A 203 -5.84 -18.04 -14.87
C GLN A 203 -7.11 -18.64 -15.46
N GLY A 204 -7.08 -18.96 -16.75
CA GLY A 204 -8.22 -19.49 -17.52
C GLY A 204 -8.74 -20.87 -17.09
N LYS A 205 -8.31 -21.42 -15.94
CA LYS A 205 -8.92 -22.63 -15.37
C LYS A 205 -10.18 -22.25 -14.60
N ARG A 206 -11.21 -21.82 -15.33
CA ARG A 206 -12.58 -21.96 -14.85
C ARG A 206 -12.79 -23.42 -14.51
N PHE A 207 -13.31 -23.70 -13.32
CA PHE A 207 -13.69 -25.04 -12.89
C PHE A 207 -14.56 -25.68 -13.98
N GLN A 208 -14.02 -26.67 -14.69
CA GLN A 208 -14.72 -27.42 -15.74
C GLN A 208 -15.55 -28.59 -15.16
N GLY A 209 -15.57 -28.74 -13.84
CA GLY A 209 -16.53 -29.63 -13.20
C GLY A 209 -17.92 -29.03 -13.33
N GLY A 210 -18.86 -29.77 -13.91
CA GLY A 210 -20.27 -29.38 -13.81
C GLY A 210 -20.62 -29.15 -12.34
N ALA A 211 -21.47 -28.16 -12.05
CA ALA A 211 -22.04 -27.93 -10.73
C ALA A 211 -22.98 -29.07 -10.26
N ASP A 212 -22.75 -30.29 -10.75
CA ASP A 212 -23.35 -31.53 -10.28
C ASP A 212 -22.52 -32.02 -9.09
N GLY A 213 -22.47 -31.19 -8.04
CA GLY A 213 -22.03 -31.61 -6.72
C GLY A 213 -22.91 -32.78 -6.31
N GLY A 214 -22.35 -33.98 -6.43
CA GLY A 214 -23.07 -35.24 -6.60
C GLY A 214 -24.37 -35.33 -5.81
N ALA A 215 -25.43 -35.75 -6.52
CA ALA A 215 -26.71 -36.08 -5.92
C ALA A 215 -26.49 -36.91 -4.66
N ARG A 216 -26.68 -36.27 -3.50
CA ARG A 216 -26.81 -36.93 -2.20
C ARG A 216 -27.76 -38.09 -2.39
N GLN A 217 -27.24 -39.33 -2.35
CA GLN A 217 -28.03 -40.55 -2.45
C GLN A 217 -29.23 -40.39 -1.51
N SER A 218 -30.41 -40.23 -2.09
CA SER A 218 -31.62 -39.93 -1.34
C SER A 218 -31.91 -41.14 -0.46
N LYS A 219 -31.57 -41.06 0.83
CA LYS A 219 -32.16 -41.96 1.83
C LYS A 219 -33.67 -41.92 1.62
N PRO A 220 -34.36 -43.08 1.57
CA PRO A 220 -35.79 -43.11 1.29
C PRO A 220 -36.48 -42.15 2.25
N GLY A 221 -37.20 -41.19 1.68
CA GLY A 221 -37.79 -40.08 2.42
C GLY A 221 -38.57 -40.58 3.63
N ARG A 222 -38.44 -39.86 4.74
CA ARG A 222 -39.28 -40.05 5.93
C ARG A 222 -40.75 -40.07 5.46
N PRO A 223 -41.56 -41.06 5.89
CA PRO A 223 -42.96 -41.13 5.48
C PRO A 223 -43.66 -39.82 5.84
N LYS A 224 -44.48 -39.32 4.91
CA LYS A 224 -45.12 -38.01 5.07
C LYS A 224 -46.27 -38.07 6.07
N ASP A 225 -46.87 -39.25 6.22
CA ASP A 225 -48.02 -39.48 7.09
C ASP A 225 -47.89 -40.78 7.90
N LEU A 226 -48.63 -40.83 9.01
CA LEU A 226 -48.67 -41.98 9.93
C LEU A 226 -49.19 -43.26 9.27
N SER A 227 -50.12 -43.13 8.32
CA SER A 227 -50.63 -44.24 7.50
C SER A 227 -49.54 -44.84 6.61
N GLU A 228 -48.71 -44.00 5.98
CA GLU A 228 -47.58 -44.43 5.14
C GLU A 228 -46.48 -45.08 6.00
N ALA A 229 -46.25 -44.55 7.20
CA ALA A 229 -45.31 -45.13 8.17
C ALA A 229 -45.75 -46.53 8.63
N LEU A 230 -47.04 -46.70 8.95
CA LEU A 230 -47.63 -47.99 9.30
C LEU A 230 -47.57 -48.98 8.13
N ALA A 231 -47.91 -48.54 6.92
CA ALA A 231 -47.84 -49.39 5.73
C ALA A 231 -46.43 -49.93 5.49
N ARG A 232 -45.39 -49.08 5.60
CA ARG A 232 -43.98 -49.52 5.50
C ARG A 232 -43.56 -50.48 6.62
N HIS A 233 -44.08 -50.30 7.81
CA HIS A 233 -43.78 -51.18 8.95
C HIS A 233 -44.42 -52.57 8.78
N TYR A 234 -45.60 -52.65 8.18
CA TYR A 234 -46.31 -53.93 7.97
C TYR A 234 -46.01 -54.59 6.62
N SER A 235 -45.50 -53.85 5.62
CA SER A 235 -45.05 -54.41 4.33
C SER A 235 -43.63 -54.97 4.35
N GLY A 236 -42.94 -54.88 5.49
CA GLY A 236 -41.57 -55.36 5.70
C GLY A 236 -41.49 -56.77 6.30
N LYS A 237 -42.32 -57.70 5.82
CA LYS A 237 -42.19 -59.15 6.09
C LYS A 237 -42.14 -59.91 4.77
#